data_AF-A2BPU6-F1
#
_entry.id   AF-A2BPU6-F1
#
_cell.length_a   1.000
_cell.length_b   1.000
_cell.length_c   1.000
_cell.angle_alpha   90.00
_cell.angle_beta   90.00
_cell.angle_gamma   90.00
#
_symmetry.space_group_name_H-M   'P 1'
#
loop_
_entity.id
_entity.type
_entity.pdbx_description
1 polymer ?
#
loop_
_entity_poly.entity_id
_entity_poly.type
_entity_poly.pdbx_seq_one_letter_code
_entity_poly.pdbx_strand_id
1 'polypeptide(L)'
;MNPLLVDEVIHYLIHRWGKKYDFRLFRRGKFVYFQMMWGFLGQESFPLSEDEYKKSIADKIEILNRCGYSEEVRQWLKQVNAKPRLGRAVSLQLDLNEKMKEFLT
;
A
#
# COMPACT_ATOMS: atom_id res chain seq x y z
N MET A 1 16.57 -7.92 5.81
CA MET A 1 15.75 -7.37 4.70
C MET A 1 15.82 -5.86 4.77
N ASN A 2 15.96 -5.19 3.62
CA ASN A 2 15.93 -3.73 3.59
C ASN A 2 14.48 -3.26 3.77
N PRO A 3 14.23 -2.26 4.63
CA PRO A 3 12.90 -1.69 4.79
C PRO A 3 12.43 -1.10 3.45
N LEU A 4 11.13 -1.21 3.19
CA LEU A 4 10.46 -0.50 2.12
C LEU A 4 10.37 0.98 2.52
N LEU A 5 10.74 1.89 1.62
CA LEU A 5 10.73 3.32 1.87
C LEU A 5 9.50 3.98 1.24
N VAL A 6 8.99 5.04 1.87
CA VAL A 6 7.85 5.82 1.35
C VAL A 6 8.15 6.37 -0.04
N ASP A 7 9.33 6.97 -0.22
CA ASP A 7 9.77 7.52 -1.51
C ASP A 7 9.94 6.44 -2.58
N GLU A 8 10.36 5.22 -2.19
CA GLU A 8 10.42 4.07 -3.11
C GLU A 8 9.02 3.70 -3.62
N VAL A 9 8.03 3.67 -2.73
CA VAL A 9 6.62 3.36 -3.10
C VAL A 9 6.04 4.46 -3.99
N ILE A 10 6.21 5.72 -3.61
CA ILE A 10 5.75 6.86 -4.40
C ILE A 10 6.43 6.88 -5.78
N HIS A 11 7.72 6.54 -5.84
CA HIS A 11 8.45 6.40 -7.09
C HIS A 11 7.77 5.38 -8.01
N TYR A 12 7.51 4.15 -7.56
CA TYR A 12 6.81 3.16 -8.39
C TYR A 12 5.42 3.63 -8.82
N LEU A 13 4.67 4.25 -7.91
CA LEU A 13 3.34 4.75 -8.19
C LEU A 13 3.32 5.75 -9.37
N ILE A 14 4.22 6.73 -9.32
CA ILE A 14 4.35 7.76 -10.35
C ILE A 14 4.91 7.17 -11.65
N HIS A 15 5.97 6.36 -11.59
CA HIS A 15 6.62 5.86 -12.81
C HIS A 15 5.75 4.88 -13.58
N ARG A 16 4.92 4.08 -12.88
CA ARG A 16 4.12 3.03 -13.52
C ARG A 16 2.72 3.49 -13.90
N TRP A 17 2.11 4.39 -13.12
CA TRP A 17 0.72 4.81 -13.34
C TRP A 17 0.51 6.32 -13.42
N GLY A 18 1.55 7.13 -13.20
CA GLY A 18 1.46 8.60 -13.26
C GLY A 18 0.61 9.20 -12.14
N LYS A 19 0.31 8.45 -11.08
CA LYS A 19 -0.62 8.83 -10.02
C LYS A 19 -0.12 8.37 -8.65
N LYS A 20 -0.21 9.24 -7.65
CA LYS A 20 0.06 8.95 -6.24
C LYS A 20 -1.17 8.27 -5.60
N TYR A 21 -1.44 7.02 -5.97
CA TYR A 21 -2.55 6.25 -5.39
C TYR A 21 -2.39 6.08 -3.88
N ASP A 22 -3.52 5.99 -3.19
CA ASP A 22 -3.59 5.61 -1.78
C ASP A 22 -3.69 4.08 -1.63
N PHE A 23 -3.46 3.60 -0.42
CA PHE A 23 -3.59 2.19 -0.09
C PHE A 23 -4.56 1.94 1.06
N ARG A 24 -5.10 0.73 1.12
CA ARG A 24 -5.75 0.19 2.32
C ARG A 24 -5.02 -1.07 2.77
N LEU A 25 -4.97 -1.25 4.09
CA LEU A 25 -4.46 -2.45 4.72
C LEU A 25 -5.56 -3.01 5.62
N PHE A 26 -5.99 -4.24 5.39
CA PHE A 26 -7.03 -4.89 6.21
C PHE A 26 -6.86 -6.39 6.24
N ARG A 27 -7.43 -7.01 7.28
CA ARG A 27 -7.46 -8.47 7.45
C ARG A 27 -8.76 -9.04 6.90
N ARG A 28 -8.68 -10.23 6.32
CA ARG A 28 -9.85 -11.06 6.05
C ARG A 28 -9.48 -12.53 6.24
N GLY A 29 -10.03 -13.14 7.29
CA GLY A 29 -9.72 -14.52 7.67
C GLY A 29 -8.24 -14.69 8.04
N LYS A 30 -7.56 -15.59 7.32
CA LYS A 30 -6.14 -15.90 7.48
C LYS A 30 -5.19 -15.06 6.62
N PHE A 31 -5.71 -14.04 5.94
CA PHE A 31 -4.93 -13.20 5.04
C PHE A 31 -5.00 -11.73 5.44
N VAL A 32 -3.97 -11.01 5.02
CA VAL A 32 -3.88 -9.55 5.04
C VAL A 32 -3.88 -9.07 3.60
N TYR A 33 -4.64 -8.02 3.33
CA TYR A 33 -4.75 -7.43 2.00
C TYR A 33 -4.15 -6.03 2.02
N PHE A 34 -3.14 -5.84 1.18
CA PHE A 34 -2.62 -4.52 0.83
C PHE A 34 -3.20 -4.11 -0.52
N GLN A 35 -4.13 -3.15 -0.50
CA GLN A 35 -4.89 -2.74 -1.68
C GLN A 35 -4.47 -1.38 -2.17
N MET A 36 -4.07 -1.29 -3.43
CA MET A 36 -3.95 -0.02 -4.14
C MET A 36 -5.34 0.46 -4.56
N MET A 37 -5.74 1.60 -4.02
CA MET A 37 -7.05 2.20 -4.21
C MET A 37 -7.10 3.05 -5.49
N TRP A 38 -8.30 3.31 -5.99
CA TRP A 38 -8.48 4.17 -7.17
C TRP A 38 -8.35 5.67 -6.85
N GLY A 39 -8.53 6.06 -5.59
CA GLY A 39 -8.29 7.42 -5.13
C GLY A 39 -6.79 7.73 -5.10
N PHE A 40 -6.43 8.92 -5.55
CA PHE A 40 -5.05 9.40 -5.59
C PHE A 40 -4.96 10.87 -5.21
N LEU A 41 -3.79 11.28 -4.71
CA LEU A 41 -3.51 12.67 -4.35
C LEU A 41 -3.64 13.59 -5.57
N GLY A 42 -4.42 14.66 -5.44
CA GLY A 42 -4.72 15.62 -6.51
C GLY A 42 -6.01 15.35 -7.28
N GLN A 43 -6.76 14.29 -6.93
CA GLN A 43 -8.16 14.16 -7.33
C GLN A 43 -9.04 15.05 -6.43
N GLU A 44 -10.02 15.76 -7.00
CA GLU A 44 -10.87 16.72 -6.27
C GLU A 44 -11.57 16.10 -5.04
N SER A 45 -12.05 14.87 -5.18
CA SER A 45 -12.72 14.14 -4.11
C SER A 45 -11.77 13.38 -3.17
N PHE A 46 -10.45 13.60 -3.26
CA PHE A 46 -9.48 12.89 -2.42
C PHE A 46 -9.38 13.56 -1.05
N PRO A 47 -9.56 12.83 0.05
CA PRO A 47 -9.80 13.45 1.36
C PRO A 47 -8.54 13.93 2.08
N LEU A 48 -7.34 13.61 1.59
CA LEU A 48 -6.08 13.90 2.28
C LEU A 48 -5.30 15.00 1.55
N SER A 49 -4.69 15.89 2.34
CA SER A 49 -3.61 16.78 1.88
C SER A 49 -2.34 16.00 1.53
N GLU A 50 -1.33 16.67 0.97
CA GLU A 50 -0.07 16.01 0.62
C GLU A 50 0.68 15.46 1.85
N ASP A 51 0.69 16.19 2.97
CA ASP A 51 1.35 15.75 4.20
C ASP A 51 0.61 14.58 4.86
N GLU A 52 -0.72 14.65 4.91
CA GLU A 52 -1.57 13.55 5.42
C GLU A 52 -1.45 12.31 4.54
N TYR A 53 -1.36 12.48 3.22
CA TYR A 53 -1.12 11.38 2.28
C TYR A 53 0.23 10.72 2.59
N LYS A 54 1.32 11.48 2.65
CA LYS A 54 2.65 10.91 2.93
C LYS A 54 2.70 10.19 4.27
N LYS A 55 2.07 10.75 5.30
CA LYS A 55 1.93 10.11 6.62
C LYS A 55 1.12 8.82 6.54
N SER A 56 -0.03 8.85 5.86
CA SER A 56 -0.88 7.68 5.62
C SER A 56 -0.12 6.54 4.95
N ILE A 57 0.71 6.84 3.94
CA ILE A 57 1.60 5.86 3.30
C ILE A 57 2.65 5.36 4.30
N ALA A 58 3.33 6.25 5.01
CA ALA A 58 4.36 5.91 5.98
C ALA A 58 3.87 4.92 7.03
N ASP A 59 2.70 5.17 7.64
CA ASP A 59 2.11 4.30 8.67
C ASP A 59 1.89 2.87 8.15
N LYS A 60 1.38 2.73 6.92
CA LYS A 60 1.14 1.41 6.29
C LYS A 60 2.43 0.69 5.99
N ILE A 61 3.41 1.42 5.44
CA ILE A 61 4.74 0.88 5.12
C ILE A 61 5.48 0.47 6.38
N GLU A 62 5.35 1.22 7.47
CA GLU A 62 5.91 0.87 8.77
C GLU A 62 5.34 -0.45 9.30
N ILE A 63 4.02 -0.63 9.26
CA ILE A 63 3.37 -1.89 9.64
C ILE A 63 3.90 -3.05 8.79
N LEU A 64 3.93 -2.87 7.46
CA LEU A 64 4.41 -3.90 6.53
C LEU A 64 5.88 -4.25 6.78
N ASN A 65 6.73 -3.26 7.06
CA ASN A 65 8.14 -3.46 7.39
C ASN A 65 8.31 -4.23 8.71
N ARG A 66 7.61 -3.82 9.78
CA ARG A 66 7.65 -4.49 11.08
C ARG A 66 7.19 -5.94 10.98
N CYS A 67 6.20 -6.20 10.13
CA CYS A 67 5.66 -7.54 9.90
C CYS A 67 6.47 -8.37 8.89
N GLY A 68 7.52 -7.81 8.27
CA GLY A 68 8.42 -8.56 7.38
C GLY A 68 7.92 -8.72 5.94
N TYR A 69 6.92 -7.95 5.49
CA TYR A 69 6.38 -8.01 4.12
C TYR A 69 7.08 -7.06 3.14
N SER A 70 8.19 -6.42 3.52
CA SER A 70 8.81 -5.36 2.73
C SER A 70 9.20 -5.83 1.32
N GLU A 71 9.77 -7.02 1.19
CA GLU A 71 10.20 -7.56 -0.09
C GLU A 71 9.02 -8.02 -0.96
N GLU A 72 8.00 -8.67 -0.37
CA GLU A 72 6.79 -9.08 -1.09
C GLU A 72 6.06 -7.88 -1.70
N VAL A 73 5.92 -6.79 -0.94
CA VAL A 73 5.29 -5.55 -1.40
C VAL A 73 6.14 -4.89 -2.49
N ARG A 74 7.46 -4.84 -2.32
CA ARG A 74 8.39 -4.30 -3.33
C ARG A 74 8.28 -5.06 -4.65
N GLN A 75 8.32 -6.39 -4.59
CA GLN A 75 8.21 -7.23 -5.79
C GLN A 75 6.85 -7.07 -6.47
N TRP A 76 5.78 -7.02 -5.68
CA TRP A 76 4.45 -6.78 -6.20
C TRP A 76 4.35 -5.43 -6.92
N LEU A 77 4.83 -4.33 -6.34
CA LEU A 77 4.83 -3.00 -6.97
C LEU A 77 5.63 -2.98 -8.29
N LYS A 78 6.73 -3.73 -8.37
CA LYS A 78 7.54 -3.87 -9.59
C LYS A 78 6.85 -4.68 -10.70
N GLN A 79 6.06 -5.68 -10.33
CA GLN A 79 5.53 -6.67 -11.29
C GLN A 79 4.06 -6.44 -11.67
N VAL A 80 3.25 -5.84 -10.80
CA VAL A 80 1.81 -5.71 -11.01
C VAL A 80 1.49 -4.78 -12.18
N ASN A 81 0.90 -5.29 -13.26
CA ASN A 81 0.55 -4.48 -14.43
C ASN A 81 -0.87 -3.88 -14.35
N ALA A 82 -1.69 -4.38 -13.42
CA ALA A 82 -3.03 -3.87 -13.22
C ALA A 82 -3.00 -2.46 -12.61
N LYS A 83 -3.94 -1.61 -13.05
CA LYS A 83 -4.22 -0.31 -12.44
C LYS A 83 -5.61 -0.34 -11.78
N PRO A 84 -5.81 0.38 -10.66
CA PRO A 84 -7.11 0.45 -10.02
C PRO A 84 -8.10 1.18 -10.94
N ARG A 85 -9.37 0.79 -10.88
CA ARG A 85 -10.49 1.44 -11.58
C ARG A 85 -11.47 1.96 -10.55
N LEU A 86 -12.34 2.89 -10.93
CA LEU A 86 -13.37 3.42 -10.02
C LEU A 86 -14.15 2.25 -9.38
N GLY A 87 -14.13 2.17 -8.05
CA GLY A 87 -14.76 1.09 -7.28
C GLY A 87 -14.00 -0.25 -7.26
N ARG A 88 -12.87 -0.39 -7.96
CA ARG A 88 -12.09 -1.63 -8.07
C ARG A 88 -10.61 -1.42 -7.75
N ALA A 89 -10.21 -1.83 -6.56
CA ALA A 89 -8.82 -1.82 -6.11
C ALA A 89 -7.99 -2.96 -6.75
N VAL A 90 -6.66 -2.77 -6.76
CA VAL A 90 -5.70 -3.85 -7.08
C VAL A 90 -5.14 -4.37 -5.75
N SER A 91 -5.23 -5.67 -5.52
CA SER A 91 -4.89 -6.26 -4.21
C SER A 91 -3.62 -7.10 -4.29
N LEU A 92 -2.76 -6.94 -3.29
CA LEU A 92 -1.78 -7.93 -2.87
C LEU A 92 -2.35 -8.69 -1.68
N GLN A 93 -2.35 -10.02 -1.77
CA GLN A 93 -2.69 -10.89 -0.65
C GLN A 93 -1.39 -11.34 0.04
N LEU A 94 -1.35 -11.20 1.35
CA LEU A 94 -0.25 -11.59 2.22
C LEU A 94 -0.78 -12.61 3.24
N ASP A 95 0.03 -13.59 3.60
CA ASP A 95 -0.31 -14.55 4.66
C ASP A 95 -0.27 -13.87 6.02
N LEU A 96 -1.31 -14.03 6.85
CA LEU A 96 -1.32 -13.46 8.20
C LEU A 96 -0.25 -14.14 9.06
N ASN A 97 0.73 -13.37 9.53
CA ASN A 97 1.76 -13.83 10.46
C ASN A 97 1.54 -13.31 11.89
N GLU A 98 2.30 -13.83 12.85
CA GLU A 98 2.14 -13.46 14.27
C GLU A 98 2.33 -11.96 14.52
N LYS A 99 3.35 -11.34 13.91
CA LYS A 99 3.62 -9.90 14.05
C LYS A 99 2.44 -9.07 13.56
N MET A 100 1.84 -9.47 12.45
CA MET A 100 0.72 -8.75 11.84
C MET A 100 -0.57 -8.87 12.68
N LYS A 101 -0.71 -9.88 13.53
CA LYS A 101 -1.82 -9.97 14.48
C LYS A 101 -1.75 -8.88 15.54
N GLU A 102 -0.55 -8.48 15.98
CA GLU A 102 -0.35 -7.44 16.99
C GLU A 102 -0.86 -6.06 16.53
N PHE A 103 -0.87 -5.79 15.22
CA PHE A 103 -1.31 -4.51 14.64
C PHE A 103 -2.80 -4.49 14.25
N LEU A 104 -3.47 -5.64 14.23
CA LEU A 104 -4.85 -5.81 13.77
C LEU A 104 -5.80 -6.31 14.87
N THR A 105 -5.36 -6.22 16.13
CA THR A 105 -6.16 -6.57 17.32
C THR A 105 -7.04 -5.40 17.73
#